data_AF-A0A920AHI6-F1
#
_entry.id   AF-A0A920AHI6-F1
#
_cell.length_a   1.000
_cell.length_b   1.000
_cell.length_c   1.000
_cell.angle_alpha   90.00
_cell.angle_beta   90.00
_cell.angle_gamma   90.00
#
_symmetry.space_group_name_H-M   'P 1'
#
loop_
_entity.id
_entity.type
_entity.pdbx_description
1 polymer ?
#
loop_
_entity_poly.entity_id
_entity_poly.type
_entity_poly.pdbx_seq_one_letter_code
_entity_poly.pdbx_strand_id
1 'polypeptide(L)'
;MCLIISIFLEIYLNDIRPVSNPVNAYVYTKAIDLSELDVQNKKQAFVNLMLPSILIAKYQLEQDRIKVLALENKIEPLSDEEEYYLANLKKDYKCHTCKELLLRLKTHPTSIVLAQAAIESGWGTSRFYNEANNIFGVWSYSENEPRIKAMEDRAGKSVYVKKI
;
A
#
# COMPACT_ATOMS: atom_id res chain seq x y z
N MET A 1 27.17 -16.85 -17.49
CA MET A 1 26.00 -16.15 -18.07
C MET A 1 24.81 -17.08 -17.93
N CYS A 2 23.83 -16.93 -17.04
CA CYS A 2 23.48 -15.93 -16.04
C CYS A 2 22.89 -16.71 -14.85
N LEU A 3 23.51 -16.62 -13.67
CA LEU A 3 23.04 -17.19 -12.41
C LEU A 3 22.44 -16.03 -11.62
N ILE A 4 21.17 -15.72 -11.86
CA ILE A 4 20.35 -14.89 -10.95
C ILE A 4 19.02 -15.61 -10.73
N ILE A 5 19.11 -16.57 -9.82
CA ILE A 5 18.29 -16.65 -8.61
C ILE A 5 16.77 -16.63 -8.87
N SER A 6 16.29 -17.84 -9.17
CA SER A 6 14.95 -18.31 -8.84
C SER A 6 14.81 -18.40 -7.31
N ILE A 7 14.39 -17.32 -6.65
CA ILE A 7 13.78 -17.41 -5.30
C ILE A 7 12.30 -17.12 -5.49
N PHE A 8 11.59 -18.07 -6.09
CA PHE A 8 10.20 -18.26 -5.75
C PHE A 8 10.21 -19.11 -4.48
N LEU A 9 9.73 -18.54 -3.37
CA LEU A 9 9.41 -19.34 -2.18
C LEU A 9 8.40 -20.42 -2.61
N GLU A 10 8.83 -21.67 -2.64
CA GLU A 10 7.92 -22.81 -2.54
C GLU A 10 7.35 -22.79 -1.12
N ILE A 11 6.18 -22.16 -0.96
CA ILE A 11 5.38 -22.34 0.25
C ILE A 11 4.73 -23.71 0.10
N TYR A 12 5.17 -24.71 0.87
CA TYR A 12 4.52 -26.02 0.84
C TYR A 12 3.19 -25.93 1.57
N LEU A 13 2.17 -26.68 1.12
CA LEU A 13 0.87 -26.78 1.82
C LEU A 13 1.01 -27.19 3.30
N ASN A 14 2.10 -27.89 3.64
CA ASN A 14 2.44 -28.30 5.00
C ASN A 14 2.94 -27.15 5.89
N ASP A 15 3.35 -26.03 5.29
CA ASP A 15 3.80 -24.81 6.00
C ASP A 15 2.62 -23.90 6.37
N ILE A 16 1.41 -24.22 5.91
CA ILE A 16 0.20 -23.44 6.16
C ILE A 16 -0.58 -24.08 7.31
N ARG A 17 -0.74 -23.36 8.42
CA ARG A 17 -1.59 -23.78 9.54
C ARG A 17 -2.79 -22.83 9.66
N PRO A 18 -4.02 -23.35 9.77
CA PRO A 18 -5.17 -22.51 10.06
C PRO A 18 -5.03 -21.93 11.47
N VAL A 19 -5.18 -20.61 11.59
CA VAL A 19 -5.22 -19.94 12.88
C VAL A 19 -6.66 -20.00 13.38
N SER A 20 -6.88 -20.67 14.51
CA SER A 20 -8.21 -20.90 15.09
C SER A 20 -8.77 -19.69 15.85
N ASN A 21 -7.91 -18.74 16.24
CA ASN A 21 -8.31 -17.54 16.95
C ASN A 21 -8.39 -16.35 15.98
N PRO A 22 -9.46 -15.53 16.04
CA PRO A 22 -9.50 -14.30 15.26
C PRO A 22 -8.32 -13.42 15.68
N VAL A 23 -7.54 -12.97 14.68
CA VAL A 23 -6.51 -11.98 14.91
C VAL A 23 -7.22 -10.69 15.30
N ASN A 24 -6.99 -10.20 16.52
CA ASN A 24 -7.48 -8.88 16.92
C ASN A 24 -6.81 -7.84 16.00
N ALA A 25 -7.58 -7.26 15.09
CA ALA A 25 -7.12 -6.21 14.21
C ALA A 25 -7.07 -4.90 15.00
N TYR A 26 -5.87 -4.47 15.38
CA TYR A 26 -5.65 -3.15 15.95
C TYR A 26 -5.44 -2.17 14.80
N VAL A 27 -6.35 -1.20 14.67
CA VAL A 27 -6.19 -0.07 13.75
C VAL A 27 -5.54 1.07 14.53
N TYR A 28 -4.31 1.40 14.18
CA TYR A 28 -3.58 2.51 14.79
C TYR A 28 -4.07 3.82 14.15
N THR A 29 -4.53 4.76 14.98
CA THR A 29 -5.06 6.05 14.53
C THR A 29 -3.97 7.11 14.34
N LYS A 30 -2.73 6.82 14.76
CA LYS A 30 -1.56 7.68 14.62
C LYS A 30 -0.31 6.85 14.38
N ALA A 31 0.65 7.43 13.69
CA ALA A 31 2.01 6.91 13.61
C ALA A 31 2.61 6.82 15.02
N ILE A 32 3.18 5.66 15.35
CA ILE A 32 3.91 5.44 16.59
C ILE A 32 5.39 5.56 16.27
N ASP A 33 6.09 6.47 16.93
CA ASP A 33 7.55 6.57 16.81
C ASP A 33 8.21 5.35 17.44
N LEU A 34 8.97 4.61 16.65
CA LEU A 34 9.65 3.39 17.07
C LEU A 34 11.14 3.64 17.39
N SER A 35 11.56 4.90 17.48
CA SER A 35 12.95 5.30 17.72
C SER A 35 13.56 4.67 18.97
N GLU A 36 12.80 4.63 20.08
CA GLU A 36 13.22 4.14 21.41
C GLU A 36 13.37 2.61 21.52
N LEU A 37 12.91 1.84 20.53
CA LEU A 37 13.05 0.38 20.53
C LEU A 37 14.42 -0.05 20.02
N ASP A 38 14.95 -1.15 20.57
CA ASP A 38 16.10 -1.83 19.97
C ASP A 38 15.79 -2.36 18.57
N VAL A 39 16.83 -2.66 17.80
CA VAL A 39 16.69 -3.03 16.38
C VAL A 39 15.74 -4.21 16.16
N GLN A 40 15.74 -5.21 17.03
CA GLN A 40 14.90 -6.40 16.85
C GLN A 40 13.44 -6.07 17.15
N ASN A 41 13.17 -5.46 18.30
CA ASN A 41 11.81 -5.09 18.70
C ASN A 41 11.20 -4.04 17.77
N LYS A 42 12.00 -3.10 17.26
CA LYS A 42 11.60 -2.09 16.26
C LYS A 42 11.09 -2.74 14.99
N LYS A 43 11.83 -3.68 14.42
CA LYS A 43 11.43 -4.40 13.20
C LYS A 43 10.14 -5.18 13.41
N GLN A 44 10.01 -5.86 14.54
CA GLN A 44 8.80 -6.62 14.86
C GLN A 44 7.58 -5.71 15.06
N ALA A 45 7.75 -4.62 15.83
CA ALA A 45 6.70 -3.63 16.05
C ALA A 45 6.25 -2.99 14.73
N PHE A 46 7.19 -2.64 13.85
CA PHE A 46 6.91 -2.10 12.53
C PHE A 46 6.06 -3.07 11.69
N VAL A 47 6.43 -4.35 11.63
CA VAL A 47 5.65 -5.36 10.90
C VAL A 47 4.25 -5.51 11.49
N ASN A 48 4.12 -5.58 12.81
CA ASN A 48 2.83 -5.70 13.49
C ASN A 48 1.91 -4.50 13.24
N LEU A 49 2.49 -3.31 13.11
CA LEU A 49 1.77 -2.07 12.82
C LEU A 49 1.30 -2.02 11.37
N MET A 50 2.17 -2.40 10.44
CA MET A 50 1.95 -2.22 9.00
C MET A 50 1.11 -3.33 8.37
N LEU A 51 1.28 -4.57 8.83
CA LEU A 51 0.68 -5.74 8.20
C LEU A 51 -0.86 -5.66 8.12
N PRO A 52 -1.61 -5.27 9.18
CA PRO A 52 -3.06 -5.16 9.10
C PRO A 52 -3.53 -4.20 7.99
N SER A 53 -2.95 -3.00 7.94
CA SER A 53 -3.31 -1.98 6.95
C SER A 53 -3.00 -2.43 5.52
N ILE A 54 -1.88 -3.12 5.31
CA ILE A 54 -1.52 -3.69 4.00
C ILE A 54 -2.52 -4.77 3.58
N LEU A 55 -2.91 -5.66 4.50
CA LEU A 55 -3.86 -6.73 4.20
C LEU A 55 -5.26 -6.18 3.89
N ILE A 56 -5.71 -5.16 4.63
CA ILE A 56 -7.00 -4.48 4.38
C ILE A 56 -6.99 -3.84 2.98
N ALA A 57 -5.96 -3.07 2.65
CA ALA A 57 -5.85 -2.43 1.33
C ALA A 57 -5.80 -3.47 0.20
N LYS A 58 -5.02 -4.55 0.38
CA LYS A 58 -4.96 -5.65 -0.59
C LYS A 58 -6.31 -6.32 -0.79
N TYR A 59 -7.05 -6.55 0.29
CA TYR A 59 -8.37 -7.15 0.22
C TYR A 59 -9.35 -6.25 -0.55
N GLN A 60 -9.38 -4.95 -0.28
CA GLN A 60 -10.21 -3.98 -0.99
C GLN A 60 -9.88 -3.95 -2.50
N LEU A 61 -8.60 -3.90 -2.86
CA LEU A 61 -8.17 -3.94 -4.26
C LEU A 61 -8.59 -5.23 -4.98
N GLU A 62 -8.58 -6.37 -4.27
CA GLU A 62 -9.06 -7.62 -4.85
C GLU A 62 -10.58 -7.63 -5.02
N GLN A 63 -11.35 -7.05 -4.08
CA GLN A 63 -12.80 -6.89 -4.24
C GLN A 63 -13.13 -6.01 -5.45
N ASP A 64 -12.40 -4.90 -5.61
CA ASP A 64 -12.55 -4.02 -6.77
C ASP A 64 -12.24 -4.79 -8.07
N ARG A 65 -11.18 -5.60 -8.06
CA ARG A 65 -10.77 -6.41 -9.21
C ARG A 65 -11.80 -7.46 -9.58
N ILE A 66 -12.38 -8.15 -8.60
CA ILE A 66 -13.46 -9.13 -8.80
C ILE A 66 -14.68 -8.44 -9.41
N LYS A 67 -15.07 -7.28 -8.86
CA LYS A 67 -16.20 -6.51 -9.38
C LYS A 67 -15.97 -6.04 -10.82
N VAL A 68 -14.79 -5.50 -11.13
CA VAL A 68 -14.42 -5.08 -12.49
C VAL A 68 -14.46 -6.27 -13.45
N LEU A 69 -13.94 -7.43 -13.06
CA LEU A 69 -13.96 -8.63 -13.88
C LEU A 69 -15.39 -9.13 -14.14
N ALA A 70 -16.26 -9.09 -13.13
CA ALA A 70 -17.67 -9.44 -13.28
C ALA A 70 -18.38 -8.50 -14.26
N LEU A 71 -18.14 -7.18 -14.14
CA LEU A 71 -18.73 -6.18 -15.04
C LEU A 71 -18.18 -6.28 -16.48
N GLU A 72 -16.89 -6.61 -16.65
CA GLU A 72 -16.30 -6.78 -17.98
C GLU A 72 -16.87 -8.00 -18.73
N ASN A 73 -17.27 -9.06 -18.00
CA ASN A 73 -17.84 -10.28 -18.57
C ASN A 73 -19.38 -10.30 -18.58
N LYS A 74 -20.02 -9.21 -18.15
CA LYS A 74 -21.48 -9.11 -18.11
C LYS A 74 -22.04 -9.10 -19.53
N ILE A 75 -23.08 -9.89 -19.77
CA ILE A 75 -23.73 -10.00 -21.09
C ILE A 75 -24.77 -8.88 -21.24
N GLU A 76 -25.50 -8.59 -20.16
CA GLU A 76 -26.45 -7.49 -20.13
C GLU A 76 -25.75 -6.12 -20.15
N PRO A 77 -26.42 -5.08 -20.66
CA PRO A 77 -25.92 -3.71 -20.53
C PRO A 77 -25.63 -3.33 -19.08
N LEU A 78 -24.60 -2.49 -18.90
CA LEU A 78 -24.26 -1.93 -17.60
C LEU A 78 -25.35 -0.94 -17.17
N SER A 79 -25.63 -0.87 -15.87
CA SER A 79 -26.44 0.21 -15.31
C SER A 79 -25.63 1.51 -15.21
N ASP A 80 -26.33 2.65 -15.12
CA ASP A 80 -25.68 3.96 -14.92
C ASP A 80 -24.72 3.96 -13.70
N GLU A 81 -25.07 3.25 -12.63
CA GLU A 81 -24.23 3.11 -11.44
C GLU A 81 -22.96 2.30 -11.71
N GLU A 82 -23.07 1.20 -12.48
CA GLU A 82 -21.94 0.36 -12.87
C GLU A 82 -20.99 1.11 -13.83
N GLU A 83 -21.55 1.85 -14.78
CA GLU A 83 -20.78 2.72 -15.68
C GLU A 83 -20.05 3.81 -14.90
N TYR A 84 -20.75 4.48 -13.98
CA TYR A 84 -20.17 5.50 -13.12
C TYR A 84 -19.05 4.94 -12.23
N TYR A 85 -19.26 3.77 -11.64
CA TYR A 85 -18.25 3.05 -10.85
C TYR A 85 -16.99 2.76 -11.67
N LEU A 86 -17.13 2.20 -12.87
CA LEU A 86 -16.00 1.91 -13.75
C LEU A 86 -15.30 3.18 -14.23
N ALA A 87 -16.06 4.24 -14.55
CA ALA A 87 -15.51 5.52 -14.99
C ALA A 87 -14.65 6.18 -13.91
N ASN A 88 -15.12 6.18 -12.65
CA ASN A 88 -14.35 6.70 -11.52
C ASN A 88 -13.09 5.89 -11.27
N LEU A 89 -13.17 4.56 -11.23
CA LEU A 89 -11.97 3.72 -11.09
C LEU A 89 -10.97 3.96 -12.21
N LYS A 90 -11.43 4.02 -13.46
CA LYS A 90 -10.55 4.31 -14.60
C LYS A 90 -9.85 5.67 -14.48
N LYS A 91 -10.57 6.68 -13.97
CA LYS A 91 -10.01 8.00 -13.68
C LYS A 91 -8.95 7.94 -12.58
N ASP A 92 -9.25 7.29 -11.46
CA ASP A 92 -8.35 7.21 -10.30
C ASP A 92 -7.06 6.45 -10.63
N TYR A 93 -7.18 5.35 -11.38
CA TYR A 93 -6.05 4.54 -11.82
C TYR A 93 -5.42 5.03 -13.14
N LYS A 94 -5.93 6.12 -13.73
CA LYS A 94 -5.43 6.73 -14.97
C LYS A 94 -5.32 5.70 -16.11
N CYS A 95 -6.42 5.03 -16.42
CA CYS A 95 -6.51 4.04 -17.48
C CYS A 95 -7.76 4.24 -18.35
N HIS A 96 -7.79 3.59 -19.52
CA HIS A 96 -8.90 3.75 -20.48
C HIS A 96 -9.75 2.49 -20.62
N THR A 97 -9.17 1.31 -20.41
CA THR A 97 -9.83 0.01 -20.63
C THR A 97 -9.97 -0.80 -19.33
N CYS A 98 -10.93 -1.72 -19.28
CA CYS A 98 -11.11 -2.62 -18.14
C CYS A 98 -9.90 -3.56 -17.98
N LYS A 99 -9.34 -4.07 -19.08
CA LYS A 99 -8.09 -4.86 -19.08
C LYS A 99 -6.93 -4.11 -18.41
N GLU A 100 -6.74 -2.84 -18.75
CA GLU A 100 -5.73 -2.00 -18.12
C GLU A 100 -6.01 -1.75 -16.63
N LEU A 101 -7.27 -1.55 -16.26
CA LEU A 101 -7.68 -1.38 -14.87
C LEU A 101 -7.37 -2.65 -14.06
N LEU A 102 -7.70 -3.83 -14.58
CA LEU A 102 -7.42 -5.13 -13.94
C LEU A 102 -5.93 -5.37 -13.73
N LEU A 103 -5.07 -4.87 -14.62
CA LEU A 103 -3.62 -4.92 -14.45
C LEU A 103 -3.15 -3.98 -13.33
N ARG A 104 -3.72 -2.77 -13.22
CA ARG A 104 -3.37 -1.78 -12.19
C ARG A 104 -3.88 -2.15 -10.80
N LEU A 105 -5.00 -2.86 -10.71
CA LEU A 105 -5.55 -3.36 -9.44
C LEU A 105 -4.76 -4.56 -8.89
N LYS A 106 -3.87 -5.16 -9.68
CA LYS A 106 -3.07 -6.30 -9.23
C LYS A 106 -2.12 -5.87 -8.12
N THR A 107 -2.22 -6.53 -6.97
CA THR A 107 -1.41 -6.19 -5.80
C THR A 107 -0.05 -6.88 -5.79
N HIS A 108 0.96 -6.21 -5.23
CA HIS A 108 2.28 -6.78 -4.99
C HIS A 108 2.26 -7.76 -3.80
N PRO A 109 3.22 -8.71 -3.70
CA PRO A 109 3.36 -9.56 -2.52
C PRO A 109 3.49 -8.73 -1.24
N THR A 110 2.87 -9.17 -0.14
CA THR A 110 2.86 -8.44 1.14
C THR A 110 4.28 -8.17 1.66
N SER A 111 5.20 -9.11 1.47
CA SER A 111 6.61 -8.95 1.85
C SER A 111 7.31 -7.80 1.10
N ILE A 112 7.00 -7.59 -0.18
CA ILE A 112 7.57 -6.49 -0.98
C ILE A 112 7.04 -5.15 -0.49
N VAL A 113 5.73 -5.05 -0.25
CA VAL A 113 5.10 -3.83 0.27
C VAL A 113 5.67 -3.47 1.64
N LEU A 114 5.81 -4.46 2.53
CA LEU A 114 6.44 -4.30 3.85
C LEU A 114 7.89 -3.85 3.75
N ALA A 115 8.68 -4.45 2.85
CA ALA A 115 10.08 -4.09 2.66
C ALA A 115 10.22 -2.65 2.16
N GLN A 116 9.41 -2.23 1.20
CA GLN A 116 9.39 -0.84 0.73
C GLN A 116 8.98 0.11 1.86
N ALA A 117 7.90 -0.20 2.58
CA ALA A 117 7.48 0.62 3.71
C ALA A 117 8.59 0.75 4.77
N ALA A 118 9.32 -0.33 5.07
CA ALA A 118 10.43 -0.30 6.02
C ALA A 118 11.60 0.57 5.54
N ILE A 119 11.96 0.48 4.26
CA ILE A 119 13.05 1.27 3.66
C ILE A 119 12.68 2.76 3.65
N GLU A 120 11.50 3.11 3.14
CA GLU A 120 11.07 4.50 2.95
C GLU A 120 10.79 5.22 4.28
N SER A 121 10.29 4.50 5.29
CA SER A 121 10.00 5.06 6.62
C SER A 121 11.14 4.92 7.63
N GLY A 122 12.25 4.26 7.27
CA GLY A 122 13.31 3.91 8.22
C GLY A 122 12.80 3.06 9.38
N TRP A 123 12.02 2.01 9.09
CA TRP A 123 11.35 1.18 10.11
C TRP A 123 10.45 1.99 11.06
N GLY A 124 9.74 3.00 10.54
CA GLY A 124 8.82 3.82 11.33
C GLY A 124 9.51 4.87 12.23
N THR A 125 10.72 5.32 11.86
CA THR A 125 11.47 6.35 12.58
C THR A 125 11.64 7.65 11.80
N SER A 126 11.31 7.63 10.51
CA SER A 126 11.38 8.82 9.66
C SER A 126 10.48 9.93 10.19
N ARG A 127 10.99 11.16 10.13
CA ARG A 127 10.22 12.37 10.42
C ARG A 127 8.93 12.44 9.60
N PHE A 128 8.97 12.05 8.33
CA PHE A 128 7.79 12.10 7.47
C PHE A 128 6.73 11.07 7.84
N TYR A 129 7.16 9.92 8.37
CA TYR A 129 6.25 8.94 8.96
C TYR A 129 5.64 9.49 10.26
N ASN A 130 6.45 10.00 11.18
CA ASN A 130 6.00 10.47 12.50
C ASN A 130 5.15 11.76 12.44
N GLU A 131 5.56 12.78 11.68
CA GLU A 131 4.89 14.09 11.65
C GLU A 131 3.77 14.20 10.61
N ALA A 132 3.84 13.39 9.54
CA ALA A 132 2.96 13.48 8.38
C ALA A 132 2.19 12.20 8.07
N ASN A 133 2.35 11.15 8.89
CA ASN A 133 1.72 9.84 8.66
C ASN A 133 1.99 9.31 7.24
N ASN A 134 3.16 9.61 6.69
CA ASN A 134 3.50 9.38 5.29
C ASN A 134 4.61 8.34 5.17
N ILE A 135 4.20 7.07 5.14
CA ILE A 135 5.08 5.90 5.14
C ILE A 135 5.96 5.82 3.89
N PHE A 136 5.42 6.23 2.73
CA PHE A 136 6.09 6.11 1.42
C PHE A 136 6.70 7.43 0.94
N GLY A 137 6.74 8.46 1.78
CA GLY A 137 7.31 9.76 1.42
C GLY A 137 6.63 10.42 0.21
N VAL A 138 5.31 10.26 0.06
CA VAL A 138 4.55 10.80 -1.08
C VAL A 138 4.67 12.32 -1.14
N TRP A 139 5.12 12.84 -2.28
CA TRP A 139 5.30 14.28 -2.47
C TRP A 139 3.97 15.02 -2.58
N SER A 140 3.97 16.24 -2.08
CA SER A 140 2.90 17.20 -2.24
C SER A 140 3.26 18.20 -3.33
N TYR A 141 2.42 18.29 -4.37
CA TYR A 141 2.56 19.25 -5.46
C TYR A 141 1.53 20.39 -5.39
N SER A 142 0.54 20.25 -4.51
CA SER A 142 -0.52 21.24 -4.30
C SER A 142 -0.22 22.03 -3.03
N GLU A 143 -0.39 23.35 -3.07
CA GLU A 143 -0.30 24.18 -1.87
C GLU A 143 -1.58 24.14 -1.02
N ASN A 144 -2.67 23.63 -1.62
CA ASN A 144 -3.99 23.58 -1.01
C ASN A 144 -4.22 22.29 -0.19
N GLU A 145 -3.22 21.41 -0.08
CA GLU A 145 -3.31 20.20 0.74
C GLU A 145 -2.35 20.28 1.94
N PRO A 146 -2.67 19.64 3.08
CA PRO A 146 -1.75 19.53 4.21
C PRO A 146 -0.41 18.93 3.77
N ARG A 147 0.69 19.62 4.08
CA ARG A 147 2.05 19.24 3.68
C ARG A 147 3.09 19.68 4.70
N ILE A 148 4.21 18.98 4.75
CA ILE A 148 5.39 19.38 5.53
C ILE A 148 6.59 19.56 4.61
N LYS A 149 7.43 20.56 4.91
CA LYS A 149 8.65 20.85 4.15
C LYS A 149 9.75 19.85 4.53
N ALA A 150 10.46 19.35 3.53
CA ALA A 150 11.70 18.61 3.72
C ALA A 150 12.77 19.51 4.36
N MET A 151 13.68 18.92 5.14
CA MET A 151 14.78 19.67 5.75
C MET A 151 15.78 20.18 4.72
N GLU A 152 15.94 19.46 3.61
CA GLU A 152 16.85 19.80 2.53
C GLU A 152 16.09 20.19 1.27
N ASP A 153 16.60 21.19 0.57
CA ASP A 153 16.14 21.55 -0.76
C ASP A 153 16.79 20.62 -1.80
N ARG A 154 16.06 20.26 -2.85
CA ARG A 154 16.58 19.48 -3.98
C ARG A 154 16.73 20.39 -5.19
N ALA A 155 17.96 20.47 -5.73
CA ALA A 155 18.28 21.33 -6.87
C ALA A 155 17.82 22.79 -6.67
N GLY A 156 17.98 23.32 -5.45
CA GLY A 156 17.57 24.68 -5.09
C GLY A 156 16.06 24.89 -4.94
N LYS A 157 15.26 23.82 -4.96
CA LYS A 157 13.81 23.88 -4.76
C LYS A 157 13.40 23.14 -3.49
N SER A 158 12.52 23.76 -2.71
CA SER A 158 11.93 23.13 -1.55
C SER A 158 11.02 21.98 -1.96
N VAL A 159 11.23 20.84 -1.30
CA VAL A 159 10.41 19.64 -1.45
C VAL A 159 9.38 19.60 -0.33
N TYR A 160 8.15 19.25 -0.67
CA TYR A 160 7.07 19.07 0.28
C TYR A 160 6.57 17.63 0.19
N VAL A 161 6.25 17.04 1.33
CA VAL A 161 5.59 15.74 1.40
C VAL A 161 4.19 15.92 1.96
N LYS A 162 3.26 15.09 1.49
CA LYS A 162 1.86 15.11 1.95
C LYS A 162 1.80 14.77 3.42
N LYS A 163 0.92 15.46 4.14
CA LYS A 163 0.50 15.11 5.50
C LYS A 163 -0.88 14.48 5.44
N ILE A 164 -0.98 13.23 5.91
CA ILE A 164 -2.18 12.39 5.89
C ILE A 164 -2.89 12.47 7.23
#